data_AF-A0A507CDB4-F1
#
_entry.id   AF-A0A507CDB4-F1
#
_cell.length_a   1.000
_cell.length_b   1.000
_cell.length_c   1.000
_cell.angle_alpha   90.00
_cell.angle_beta   90.00
_cell.angle_gamma   90.00
#
_symmetry.space_group_name_H-M   'P 1'
#
loop_
_entity.id
_entity.type
_entity.pdbx_description
1 polymer ?
#
loop_
_entity_poly.entity_id
_entity_poly.type
_entity_poly.pdbx_seq_one_letter_code
_entity_poly.pdbx_strand_id
1 'polypeptide(L)'
;MSKTETKHTILNRDGLKLIGFLESKNTGLNIDDGKGQKLVLINHGVYANKNWGFFRELAASLPYPSYRTDFRGEGESEGELGYGSYQEDVDDLEIIVAYLRERNWNVYGMIGHSRGGNISLFYAQRHPHSLRFVCTVSARFYFRDGFLRKHGGADGEDMKSLKEQGYFIMNMRARGAIRPFRISPVEWNKLMNSDDAVREARNLPKTLPVFLQHGAADETVLVSDIANFASLIPNASVKLILGGDHFFGNKAHASEAVKNIVEWIQYNETSLRVFWRTFGEERRLLKIEGVPNARDVGGYPCGPSKIVRWGRIFRTGSVHEVTETGTKTLLALGVKTIFDLRSIPEVQNNGVADLSSLGITRVQCPVFEMEDYSPEALAIRWGQYSKGPDGFSQVYTMMSSKGATAYRQYYRHLLEKDTPCIIHCSAGKDRVGTGIALLLSFLGVDDDIVARDYAMSAVIEGRDRDENVLKDFMVRYKAQTGTEIDMQGASNMLGTNPASMLGALKGIRAKYGSLQQYFVNEIGFTKAECDKLREKLLVAPPEMPASFRALI
;
A
#
# COMPACT_ATOMS: atom_id res chain seq x y z
N MET A 1 1.76 -0.97 -29.16
CA MET A 1 1.27 0.05 -28.21
C MET A 1 2.18 1.25 -28.31
N SER A 2 1.67 2.43 -28.64
CA SER A 2 2.47 3.64 -28.86
C SER A 2 3.08 4.12 -27.54
N LYS A 3 4.41 3.98 -27.39
CA LYS A 3 5.16 4.61 -26.31
C LYS A 3 5.11 6.12 -26.53
N THR A 4 4.47 6.85 -25.62
CA THR A 4 4.50 8.31 -25.60
C THR A 4 5.33 8.73 -24.39
N GLU A 5 6.61 9.02 -24.62
CA GLU A 5 7.45 9.74 -23.66
C GLU A 5 7.15 11.24 -23.82
N THR A 6 6.70 11.91 -22.76
CA THR A 6 6.41 13.35 -22.77
C THR A 6 7.41 14.07 -21.89
N LYS A 7 8.05 15.12 -22.41
CA LYS A 7 8.98 15.96 -21.64
C LYS A 7 8.19 16.99 -20.82
N HIS A 8 8.59 17.17 -19.56
CA HIS A 8 8.02 18.15 -18.65
C HIS A 8 9.11 19.08 -18.14
N THR A 9 8.74 20.33 -17.89
CA THR A 9 9.56 21.36 -17.26
C THR A 9 8.80 21.90 -16.05
N ILE A 10 9.43 21.83 -14.88
CA ILE A 10 8.82 22.19 -13.60
C ILE A 10 9.74 23.21 -12.94
N LEU A 11 9.19 24.30 -12.40
CA LEU A 11 9.99 25.27 -11.64
C LEU A 11 10.03 24.83 -10.18
N ASN A 12 11.23 24.80 -9.59
CA ASN A 12 11.37 24.57 -8.16
C ASN A 12 11.21 25.86 -7.33
N ARG A 13 11.39 25.78 -6.01
CA ARG A 13 11.27 26.92 -5.07
C ARG A 13 12.25 28.05 -5.38
N ASP A 14 13.40 27.72 -5.97
CA ASP A 14 14.45 28.68 -6.34
C ASP A 14 14.24 29.26 -7.75
N GLY A 15 13.16 28.87 -8.45
CA GLY A 15 12.88 29.28 -9.83
C GLY A 15 13.69 28.53 -10.89
N LEU A 16 14.41 27.47 -10.50
CA LEU A 16 15.19 26.64 -11.42
C LEU A 16 14.29 25.66 -12.16
N LYS A 17 14.56 25.45 -13.45
CA LYS A 17 13.86 24.43 -14.26
C LYS A 17 14.38 23.03 -13.95
N LEU A 18 13.50 22.19 -13.44
CA LEU A 18 13.66 20.74 -13.32
C LEU A 18 13.04 20.05 -14.53
N ILE A 19 13.79 19.14 -15.15
CA ILE A 19 13.39 18.47 -16.39
C ILE A 19 13.13 16.99 -16.14
N GLY A 20 11.94 16.53 -16.49
CA GLY A 20 11.56 15.11 -16.39
C GLY A 20 10.85 14.57 -17.61
N PHE A 21 10.74 13.24 -17.68
CA PHE A 21 10.01 12.51 -18.70
C PHE A 21 8.94 11.64 -18.04
N LEU A 22 7.70 11.82 -18.51
CA LEU A 22 6.58 10.93 -18.23
C LEU A 22 6.54 9.85 -19.30
N GLU A 23 6.62 8.59 -18.88
CA GLU A 23 6.36 7.43 -19.73
C GLU A 23 5.01 6.82 -19.34
N SER A 24 4.00 7.10 -20.16
CA SER A 24 2.66 6.57 -19.97
C SER A 24 2.57 5.12 -20.45
N LYS A 25 2.02 4.24 -19.61
CA LYS A 25 1.79 2.83 -19.93
C LYS A 25 0.43 2.39 -19.42
N ASN A 26 -0.33 1.68 -20.24
CA ASN A 26 -1.57 1.05 -19.79
C ASN A 26 -1.30 -0.41 -19.47
N THR A 27 -1.31 -0.75 -18.19
CA THR A 27 -1.15 -2.10 -17.65
C THR A 27 -2.35 -2.37 -16.73
N GLY A 28 -2.80 -3.63 -16.67
CA GLY A 28 -3.94 -4.01 -15.82
C GLY A 28 -3.72 -3.83 -14.30
N LEU A 29 -2.50 -3.46 -13.88
CA LEU A 29 -2.15 -3.18 -12.48
C LEU A 29 -2.39 -1.71 -12.08
N ASN A 30 -2.56 -0.79 -13.04
CA ASN A 30 -2.90 0.59 -12.74
C ASN A 30 -4.43 0.75 -12.65
N ILE A 31 -4.97 0.48 -11.46
CA ILE A 31 -6.40 0.55 -11.20
C ILE A 31 -6.80 1.99 -10.90
N ASP A 32 -7.87 2.46 -11.54
CA ASP A 32 -8.49 3.74 -11.21
C ASP A 32 -9.35 3.58 -9.94
N ASP A 33 -8.79 3.99 -8.80
CA ASP A 33 -9.47 4.04 -7.50
C ASP A 33 -10.06 5.43 -7.20
N GLY A 34 -10.11 6.32 -8.20
CA GLY A 34 -10.58 7.70 -8.06
C GLY A 34 -9.59 8.62 -7.34
N LYS A 35 -8.34 8.20 -7.11
CA LYS A 35 -7.28 9.02 -6.46
C LYS A 35 -6.13 9.38 -7.42
N GLY A 36 -6.37 9.21 -8.71
CA GLY A 36 -5.39 9.43 -9.77
C GLY A 36 -4.66 8.16 -10.19
N GLN A 37 -4.10 8.19 -11.39
CA GLN A 37 -3.40 7.05 -11.97
C GLN A 37 -2.09 6.81 -11.23
N LYS A 38 -1.86 5.56 -10.81
CA LYS A 38 -0.63 5.15 -10.11
C LYS A 38 0.58 5.34 -11.03
N LEU A 39 1.66 5.88 -10.48
CA LEU A 39 2.89 6.17 -11.19
C LEU A 39 4.12 5.90 -10.31
N VAL A 40 5.20 5.41 -10.90
CA VAL A 40 6.47 5.16 -10.23
C VAL A 40 7.49 6.23 -10.58
N LEU A 41 8.08 6.87 -9.57
CA LEU A 41 9.19 7.79 -9.78
C LEU A 41 10.52 7.04 -9.84
N ILE A 42 11.38 7.41 -10.79
CA ILE A 42 12.74 6.86 -10.95
C ILE A 42 13.76 7.99 -10.77
N ASN A 43 14.63 7.81 -9.79
CA ASN A 43 15.57 8.81 -9.29
C ASN A 43 17.03 8.37 -9.54
N HIS A 44 17.82 9.21 -10.21
CA HIS A 44 19.19 8.86 -10.61
C HIS A 44 20.24 9.12 -9.51
N GLY A 45 21.46 8.63 -9.71
CA GLY A 45 22.61 8.90 -8.82
C GLY A 45 23.32 10.22 -9.15
N VAL A 46 24.36 10.54 -8.38
CA VAL A 46 25.23 11.70 -8.66
C VAL A 46 25.99 11.52 -9.99
N TYR A 47 26.13 12.59 -10.76
CA TYR A 47 26.68 12.64 -12.13
C TYR A 47 25.95 11.80 -13.18
N ALA A 48 24.74 11.35 -12.88
CA ALA A 48 23.90 10.61 -13.80
C ALA A 48 22.91 11.56 -14.51
N ASN A 49 21.85 10.99 -15.05
CA ASN A 49 20.66 11.69 -15.54
C ASN A 49 19.51 10.67 -15.66
N LYS A 50 18.30 11.17 -15.90
CA LYS A 50 17.05 10.43 -16.03
C LYS A 50 17.00 9.36 -17.13
N ASN A 51 17.94 9.37 -18.08
CA ASN A 51 18.02 8.41 -19.18
C ASN A 51 19.28 7.53 -19.11
N TRP A 52 20.03 7.61 -18.02
CA TRP A 52 21.30 6.92 -17.88
C TRP A 52 21.14 5.44 -17.47
N GLY A 53 22.08 4.61 -17.90
CA GLY A 53 22.14 3.18 -17.57
C GLY A 53 20.87 2.43 -17.94
N PHE A 54 20.32 1.69 -16.98
CA PHE A 54 19.16 0.83 -17.17
C PHE A 54 17.80 1.54 -17.01
N PHE A 55 17.73 2.85 -16.77
CA PHE A 55 16.46 3.51 -16.41
C PHE A 55 15.40 3.52 -17.52
N ARG A 56 15.81 3.61 -18.80
CA ARG A 56 14.85 3.51 -19.92
C ARG A 56 14.29 2.10 -20.06
N GLU A 57 15.13 1.08 -19.88
CA GLU A 57 14.71 -0.32 -19.88
C GLU A 57 13.81 -0.61 -18.68
N LEU A 58 14.16 -0.11 -17.50
CA LEU A 58 13.34 -0.19 -16.29
C LEU A 58 11.96 0.41 -16.52
N ALA A 59 11.89 1.67 -16.94
CA ALA A 59 10.63 2.36 -17.20
C ALA A 59 9.72 1.62 -18.18
N ALA A 60 10.30 1.11 -19.29
CA ALA A 60 9.57 0.33 -20.27
C ALA A 60 9.04 -1.01 -19.69
N SER A 61 9.76 -1.58 -18.73
CA SER A 61 9.46 -2.89 -18.14
C SER A 61 8.51 -2.82 -16.95
N LEU A 62 8.40 -1.66 -16.31
CA LEU A 62 7.57 -1.48 -15.12
C LEU A 62 6.09 -1.82 -15.40
N PRO A 63 5.38 -2.37 -14.41
CA PRO A 63 3.95 -2.60 -14.48
C PRO A 63 3.12 -1.33 -14.26
N TYR A 64 3.75 -0.15 -14.17
CA TYR A 64 3.09 1.14 -13.96
C TYR A 64 3.68 2.16 -14.93
N PRO A 65 2.93 3.22 -15.27
CA PRO A 65 3.51 4.48 -15.74
C PRO A 65 4.68 4.92 -14.86
N SER A 66 5.65 5.59 -15.45
CA SER A 66 6.81 6.08 -14.69
C SER A 66 7.16 7.51 -15.03
N TYR A 67 7.77 8.20 -14.08
CA TYR A 67 8.34 9.52 -14.29
C TYR A 67 9.81 9.51 -13.89
N ARG A 68 10.67 10.00 -14.77
CA ARG A 68 12.12 10.07 -14.54
C ARG A 68 12.53 11.53 -14.57
N THR A 69 13.20 12.01 -13.54
CA THR A 69 13.59 13.42 -13.42
C THR A 69 15.09 13.58 -13.35
N ASP A 70 15.60 14.69 -13.89
CA ASP A 70 16.96 15.15 -13.61
C ASP A 70 16.95 15.98 -12.32
N PHE A 71 17.87 15.69 -11.40
CA PHE A 71 18.09 16.52 -10.21
C PHE A 71 18.72 17.86 -10.58
N ARG A 72 18.60 18.86 -9.69
CA ARG A 72 19.17 20.20 -9.90
C ARG A 72 20.67 20.12 -10.21
N GLY A 73 21.11 20.91 -11.20
CA GLY A 73 22.49 20.92 -11.68
C GLY A 73 22.96 19.64 -12.36
N GLU A 74 22.06 18.71 -12.67
CA GLU A 74 22.34 17.48 -13.40
C GLU A 74 21.50 17.36 -14.67
N GLY A 75 22.06 16.66 -15.68
CA GLY A 75 21.38 16.43 -16.95
C GLY A 75 20.93 17.72 -17.66
N GLU A 76 19.62 17.86 -17.88
CA GLU A 76 18.99 19.02 -18.49
C GLU A 76 18.39 20.00 -17.46
N SER A 77 18.42 19.69 -16.17
CA SER A 77 17.91 20.57 -15.11
C SER A 77 18.90 21.71 -14.83
N GLU A 78 18.35 22.90 -14.54
CA GLU A 78 19.14 24.08 -14.17
C GLU A 78 19.70 23.97 -12.74
N GLY A 79 20.60 24.88 -12.39
CA GLY A 79 21.24 24.96 -11.07
C GLY A 79 22.67 24.43 -11.04
N GLU A 80 23.22 24.32 -9.84
CA GLU A 80 24.55 23.78 -9.58
C GLU A 80 24.46 22.41 -8.89
N LEU A 81 25.33 21.49 -9.30
CA LEU A 81 25.43 20.19 -8.65
C LEU A 81 25.98 20.37 -7.23
N GLY A 82 25.15 20.09 -6.22
CA GLY A 82 25.58 19.99 -4.82
C GLY A 82 25.72 18.54 -4.42
N TYR A 83 26.86 18.12 -3.86
CA TYR A 83 27.11 16.74 -3.43
C TYR A 83 26.37 16.38 -2.13
N GLY A 84 26.27 17.34 -1.20
CA GLY A 84 25.58 17.16 0.09
C GLY A 84 24.12 17.61 0.10
N SER A 85 23.56 18.04 -1.04
CA SER A 85 22.26 18.72 -1.12
C SER A 85 21.05 17.78 -1.13
N TYR A 86 21.06 16.75 -0.27
CA TYR A 86 20.01 15.72 -0.22
C TYR A 86 18.65 16.32 0.16
N GLN A 87 18.61 17.28 1.09
CA GLN A 87 17.36 17.88 1.56
C GLN A 87 16.71 18.72 0.46
N GLU A 88 17.50 19.47 -0.30
CA GLU A 88 17.05 20.25 -1.43
C GLU A 88 16.53 19.36 -2.57
N ASP A 89 17.14 18.20 -2.81
CA ASP A 89 16.62 17.24 -3.79
C ASP A 89 15.27 16.65 -3.36
N VAL A 90 15.07 16.41 -2.05
CA VAL A 90 13.77 15.95 -1.53
C VAL A 90 12.73 17.06 -1.65
N ASP A 91 13.09 18.31 -1.37
CA ASP A 91 12.22 19.47 -1.56
C ASP A 91 11.81 19.63 -3.03
N ASP A 92 12.76 19.47 -3.96
CA ASP A 92 12.49 19.45 -5.41
C ASP A 92 11.56 18.29 -5.79
N LEU A 93 11.77 17.11 -5.22
CA LEU A 93 10.94 15.93 -5.46
C LEU A 93 9.51 16.14 -4.95
N GLU A 94 9.30 16.81 -3.81
CA GLU A 94 7.98 17.18 -3.31
C GLU A 94 7.22 18.09 -4.28
N ILE A 95 7.92 19.04 -4.92
CA ILE A 95 7.34 19.91 -5.96
C ILE A 95 6.96 19.10 -7.19
N ILE A 96 7.82 18.18 -7.62
CA ILE A 96 7.53 17.27 -8.75
C ILE A 96 6.30 16.42 -8.44
N VAL A 97 6.21 15.84 -7.23
CA VAL A 97 5.06 15.03 -6.81
C VAL A 97 3.78 15.87 -6.80
N ALA A 98 3.83 17.11 -6.31
CA ALA A 98 2.70 18.03 -6.33
C ALA A 98 2.25 18.34 -7.77
N TYR A 99 3.19 18.67 -8.66
CA TYR A 99 2.95 18.92 -10.09
C TYR A 99 2.27 17.72 -10.79
N LEU A 100 2.73 16.51 -10.48
CA LEU A 100 2.17 15.26 -11.00
C LEU A 100 0.75 15.04 -10.47
N ARG A 101 0.52 15.29 -9.17
CA ARG A 101 -0.79 15.14 -8.53
C ARG A 101 -1.85 16.06 -9.13
N GLU A 102 -1.51 17.30 -9.45
CA GLU A 102 -2.40 18.24 -10.16
C GLU A 102 -2.85 17.72 -11.53
N ARG A 103 -2.08 16.80 -12.13
CA ARG A 103 -2.34 16.18 -13.42
C ARG A 103 -2.90 14.76 -13.29
N ASN A 104 -3.51 14.47 -12.12
CA ASN A 104 -4.15 13.20 -11.82
C ASN A 104 -3.18 12.01 -11.77
N TRP A 105 -1.90 12.25 -11.45
CA TRP A 105 -0.93 11.20 -11.17
C TRP A 105 -0.70 11.02 -9.68
N ASN A 106 -0.83 9.79 -9.19
CA ASN A 106 -0.50 9.43 -7.83
C ASN A 106 0.84 8.71 -7.79
N VAL A 107 1.84 9.33 -7.18
CA VAL A 107 3.16 8.71 -6.99
C VAL A 107 3.00 7.55 -6.00
N TYR A 108 2.97 6.34 -6.55
CA TYR A 108 2.66 5.11 -5.85
C TYR A 108 3.91 4.41 -5.30
N GLY A 109 5.06 4.58 -5.94
CA GLY A 109 6.33 4.01 -5.50
C GLY A 109 7.51 4.77 -6.05
N MET A 110 8.68 4.57 -5.44
CA MET A 110 9.93 5.20 -5.85
C MET A 110 11.02 4.16 -6.07
N ILE A 111 11.81 4.36 -7.13
CA ILE A 111 12.99 3.55 -7.43
C ILE A 111 14.18 4.50 -7.55
N GLY A 112 15.21 4.29 -6.75
CA GLY A 112 16.35 5.19 -6.72
C GLY A 112 17.68 4.47 -6.83
N HIS A 113 18.57 4.98 -7.69
CA HIS A 113 19.95 4.51 -7.78
C HIS A 113 20.89 5.40 -6.98
N SER A 114 21.83 4.81 -6.24
CA SER A 114 22.87 5.56 -5.52
C SER A 114 22.24 6.67 -4.66
N ARG A 115 22.61 7.93 -4.88
CA ARG A 115 21.99 9.11 -4.24
C ARG A 115 20.47 9.13 -4.38
N GLY A 116 19.92 8.81 -5.55
CA GLY A 116 18.47 8.75 -5.77
C GLY A 116 17.78 7.72 -4.87
N GLY A 117 18.48 6.66 -4.45
CA GLY A 117 17.98 5.71 -3.47
C GLY A 117 17.80 6.33 -2.09
N ASN A 118 18.78 7.12 -1.64
CA ASN A 118 18.70 7.88 -0.40
C ASN A 118 17.55 8.90 -0.43
N ILE A 119 17.46 9.70 -1.50
CA ILE A 119 16.39 10.70 -1.68
C ILE A 119 15.00 10.04 -1.62
N SER A 120 14.85 8.86 -2.24
CA SER A 120 13.59 8.10 -2.20
C SER A 120 13.22 7.65 -0.77
N LEU A 121 14.22 7.26 0.03
CA LEU A 121 14.00 6.87 1.43
C LEU A 121 13.67 8.09 2.30
N PHE A 122 14.36 9.21 2.13
CA PHE A 122 14.07 10.45 2.85
C PHE A 122 12.68 11.00 2.53
N TYR A 123 12.27 10.93 1.27
CA TYR A 123 10.90 11.25 0.89
C TYR A 123 9.90 10.34 1.60
N ALA A 124 10.13 9.02 1.58
CA ALA A 124 9.25 8.06 2.24
C ALA A 124 9.13 8.29 3.75
N GLN A 125 10.18 8.80 4.39
CA GLN A 125 10.17 9.17 5.80
C GLN A 125 9.36 10.43 6.07
N ARG A 126 9.55 11.49 5.27
CA ARG A 126 8.77 12.74 5.41
C ARG A 126 7.28 12.50 5.13
N HIS A 127 6.98 11.49 4.31
CA HIS A 127 5.63 11.13 3.86
C HIS A 127 5.33 9.63 4.12
N PRO A 128 5.24 9.19 5.39
CA PRO A 128 5.27 7.78 5.80
C PRO A 128 4.22 6.90 5.08
N HIS A 129 3.04 7.43 4.77
CA HIS A 129 2.00 6.62 4.11
C HIS A 129 1.70 7.06 2.67
N SER A 130 2.57 7.86 2.04
CA SER A 130 2.35 8.29 0.65
C SER A 130 2.82 7.27 -0.37
N LEU A 131 3.77 6.40 -0.03
CA LEU A 131 4.32 5.40 -0.93
C LEU A 131 3.88 3.99 -0.56
N ARG A 132 3.69 3.15 -1.57
CA ARG A 132 3.42 1.72 -1.41
C ARG A 132 4.69 0.90 -1.34
N PHE A 133 5.76 1.32 -1.99
CA PHE A 133 7.05 0.65 -1.96
C PHE A 133 8.20 1.61 -2.29
N VAL A 134 9.41 1.25 -1.85
CA VAL A 134 10.66 1.88 -2.26
C VAL A 134 11.63 0.80 -2.74
N CYS A 135 12.25 1.01 -3.90
CA CYS A 135 13.34 0.17 -4.38
C CYS A 135 14.62 1.00 -4.43
N THR A 136 15.70 0.52 -3.83
CA THR A 136 17.02 1.16 -3.90
C THR A 136 17.99 0.29 -4.66
N VAL A 137 18.78 0.88 -5.55
CA VAL A 137 19.82 0.21 -6.33
C VAL A 137 21.16 0.85 -6.01
N SER A 138 22.09 0.10 -5.40
CA SER A 138 23.41 0.62 -4.99
C SER A 138 23.35 1.89 -4.14
N ALA A 139 22.36 2.01 -3.25
CA ALA A 139 22.14 3.21 -2.45
C ALA A 139 23.20 3.40 -1.36
N ARG A 140 23.47 4.67 -1.01
CA ARG A 140 24.61 5.06 -0.18
C ARG A 140 24.19 5.18 1.28
N PHE A 141 23.88 4.06 1.95
CA PHE A 141 23.22 4.12 3.26
C PHE A 141 24.02 4.83 4.37
N TYR A 142 25.34 4.65 4.37
CA TYR A 142 26.29 5.26 5.32
C TYR A 142 27.16 6.32 4.61
N PHE A 143 26.53 7.25 3.89
CA PHE A 143 27.26 8.15 3.00
C PHE A 143 28.14 9.13 3.78
N ARG A 144 27.71 9.61 4.96
CA ARG A 144 28.51 10.52 5.78
C ARG A 144 29.69 9.79 6.42
N ASP A 145 29.43 8.68 7.09
CA ASP A 145 30.48 7.88 7.73
C ASP A 145 31.47 7.32 6.70
N GLY A 146 30.96 6.85 5.55
CA GLY A 146 31.78 6.39 4.43
C GLY A 146 32.65 7.50 3.84
N PHE A 147 32.12 8.71 3.76
CA PHE A 147 32.89 9.87 3.32
C PHE A 147 34.01 10.22 4.31
N LEU A 148 33.71 10.28 5.61
CA LEU A 148 34.71 10.55 6.65
C LEU A 148 35.84 9.51 6.65
N ARG A 149 35.52 8.22 6.51
CA ARG A 149 36.52 7.15 6.40
C ARG A 149 37.44 7.32 5.20
N LYS A 150 36.89 7.76 4.06
CA LYS A 150 37.66 7.94 2.81
C LYS A 150 38.58 9.16 2.84
N HIS A 151 38.18 10.21 3.55
CA HIS A 151 38.86 11.51 3.55
C HIS A 151 39.65 11.78 4.86
N GLY A 152 39.82 10.77 5.72
CA GLY A 152 40.64 10.87 6.94
C GLY A 152 40.01 11.68 8.07
N GLY A 153 38.71 11.93 8.03
CA GLY A 153 37.99 12.69 9.07
C GLY A 153 38.46 14.14 9.23
N ALA A 154 38.26 14.71 10.42
CA ALA A 154 38.56 16.13 10.71
C ALA A 154 40.05 16.51 10.61
N ASP A 155 40.94 15.51 10.66
CA ASP A 155 42.40 15.67 10.71
C ASP A 155 43.11 15.27 9.41
N GLY A 156 42.36 14.83 8.39
CA GLY A 156 42.89 14.42 7.08
C GLY A 156 43.43 15.59 6.24
N GLU A 157 44.22 15.26 5.21
CA GLU A 157 44.80 16.25 4.28
C GLU A 157 43.73 17.09 3.57
N ASP A 158 42.60 16.46 3.22
CA ASP A 158 41.45 17.15 2.62
C ASP A 158 40.86 18.20 3.57
N MET A 159 40.86 17.95 4.87
CA MET A 159 40.38 18.92 5.86
C MET A 159 41.36 20.05 6.13
N LYS A 160 42.66 19.79 6.02
CA LYS A 160 43.67 20.86 6.01
C LYS A 160 43.46 21.77 4.81
N SER A 161 43.31 21.17 3.62
CA SER A 161 43.03 21.90 2.37
C SER A 161 41.73 22.71 2.46
N LEU A 162 40.66 22.14 3.03
CA LEU A 162 39.40 22.85 3.26
C LEU A 162 39.57 24.09 4.16
N LYS A 163 40.40 24.00 5.21
CA LYS A 163 40.67 25.11 6.16
C LYS A 163 41.58 26.18 5.56
N GLU A 164 42.60 25.78 4.82
CA GLU A 164 43.63 26.69 4.29
C GLU A 164 43.22 27.34 2.96
N GLN A 165 42.65 26.55 2.04
CA GLN A 165 42.33 26.97 0.67
C GLN A 165 40.83 27.23 0.47
N GLY A 166 40.00 26.89 1.45
CA GLY A 166 38.55 27.04 1.36
C GLY A 166 37.86 26.01 0.46
N TYR A 167 38.57 24.94 0.05
CA TYR A 167 38.01 23.78 -0.64
C TYR A 167 39.02 22.63 -0.73
N PHE A 168 38.55 21.43 -1.07
CA PHE A 168 39.40 20.38 -1.64
C PHE A 168 38.73 19.76 -2.88
N ILE A 169 39.51 19.04 -3.68
CA ILE A 169 39.03 18.39 -4.91
C ILE A 169 38.83 16.90 -4.66
N MET A 170 37.58 16.46 -4.75
CA MET A 170 37.23 15.05 -4.78
C MET A 170 37.13 14.57 -6.22
N ASN A 171 37.97 13.60 -6.60
CA ASN A 171 37.93 12.96 -7.91
C ASN A 171 36.92 11.82 -7.91
N MET A 172 35.81 11.99 -8.62
CA MET A 172 34.77 10.97 -8.77
C MET A 172 34.82 10.35 -10.16
N ARG A 173 34.69 9.02 -10.24
CA ARG A 173 34.54 8.34 -11.52
C ARG A 173 33.07 8.37 -11.92
N ALA A 174 32.75 8.98 -13.06
CA ALA A 174 31.42 9.02 -13.63
C ALA A 174 31.50 8.81 -15.15
N ARG A 175 30.71 7.87 -15.69
CA ARG A 175 30.64 7.56 -17.13
C ARG A 175 32.02 7.28 -17.75
N GLY A 176 32.87 6.54 -17.05
CA GLY A 176 34.20 6.16 -17.52
C GLY A 176 35.28 7.25 -17.42
N ALA A 177 34.94 8.45 -16.94
CA ALA A 177 35.88 9.57 -16.78
C ALA A 177 36.02 9.99 -15.31
N ILE A 178 37.19 10.51 -14.94
CA ILE A 178 37.38 11.19 -13.66
C ILE A 178 36.83 12.61 -13.78
N ARG A 179 35.93 12.97 -12.88
CA ARG A 179 35.37 14.31 -12.76
C ARG A 179 35.80 14.90 -11.42
N PRO A 180 36.57 16.00 -11.42
CA PRO A 180 36.89 16.71 -10.20
C PRO A 180 35.63 17.43 -9.69
N PHE A 181 35.38 17.32 -8.40
CA PHE A 181 34.32 18.07 -7.71
C PHE A 181 34.92 18.85 -6.56
N ARG A 182 34.54 20.12 -6.46
CA ARG A 182 35.02 21.02 -5.42
C ARG A 182 34.13 20.90 -4.20
N ILE A 183 34.66 20.36 -3.10
CA ILE A 183 33.99 20.35 -1.80
C ILE A 183 34.35 21.66 -1.09
N SER A 184 33.37 22.55 -0.94
CA SER A 184 33.47 23.81 -0.19
C SER A 184 33.03 23.63 1.28
N PRO A 185 33.28 24.59 2.18
CA PRO A 185 32.77 24.55 3.55
C PRO A 185 31.25 24.42 3.63
N VAL A 186 30.52 25.02 2.67
CA VAL A 186 29.07 24.89 2.58
C VAL A 186 28.67 23.45 2.25
N GLU A 187 29.28 22.86 1.22
CA GLU A 187 29.00 21.46 0.84
C GLU A 187 29.40 20.47 1.95
N TRP A 188 30.52 20.71 2.62
CA TRP A 188 30.94 19.95 3.78
C TRP A 188 29.90 20.01 4.89
N ASN A 189 29.45 21.21 5.27
CA ASN A 189 28.46 21.39 6.32
C ASN A 189 27.13 20.71 5.96
N LYS A 190 26.67 20.82 4.71
CA LYS A 190 25.47 20.10 4.24
C LYS A 190 25.63 18.60 4.40
N LEU A 191 26.77 18.04 4.00
CA LEU A 191 27.04 16.61 4.11
C LEU A 191 27.11 16.13 5.57
N MET A 192 27.76 16.90 6.45
CA MET A 192 27.93 16.54 7.86
C MET A 192 26.63 16.65 8.67
N ASN A 193 25.81 17.64 8.33
CA ASN A 193 24.50 17.88 8.95
C ASN A 193 23.38 17.07 8.29
N SER A 194 23.67 16.34 7.21
CA SER A 194 22.71 15.40 6.62
C SER A 194 22.67 14.12 7.43
N ASP A 195 21.47 13.61 7.62
CA ASP A 195 21.27 12.34 8.29
C ASP A 195 21.57 11.18 7.36
N ASP A 196 22.34 10.21 7.83
CA ASP A 196 22.50 8.96 7.09
C ASP A 196 21.15 8.27 6.95
N ALA A 197 20.89 7.67 5.78
CA ALA A 197 19.64 6.95 5.52
C ALA A 197 19.40 5.84 6.56
N VAL A 198 20.45 5.31 7.17
CA VAL A 198 20.43 4.30 8.25
C VAL A 198 19.71 4.80 9.49
N ARG A 199 19.97 6.04 9.91
CA ARG A 199 19.31 6.62 11.09
C ARG A 199 17.82 6.75 10.81
N GLU A 200 17.50 7.15 9.59
CA GLU A 200 16.15 7.38 9.12
C GLU A 200 15.38 6.10 8.77
N ALA A 201 16.07 4.99 8.52
CA ALA A 201 15.47 3.68 8.26
C ALA A 201 14.54 3.23 9.40
N ARG A 202 14.86 3.60 10.65
CA ARG A 202 14.06 3.26 11.84
C ARG A 202 12.71 3.98 11.89
N ASN A 203 12.62 5.11 11.19
CA ASN A 203 11.42 5.95 11.13
C ASN A 203 10.51 5.57 9.96
N LEU A 204 10.94 4.67 9.07
CA LEU A 204 10.09 4.18 8.00
C LEU A 204 8.90 3.41 8.57
N PRO A 205 7.70 3.57 7.98
CA PRO A 205 6.54 2.82 8.42
C PRO A 205 6.81 1.33 8.28
N LYS A 206 6.45 0.58 9.31
CA LYS A 206 6.51 -0.90 9.27
C LYS A 206 5.74 -1.48 8.09
N THR A 207 4.71 -0.79 7.60
CA THR A 207 3.88 -1.22 6.46
C THR A 207 4.47 -0.90 5.09
N LEU A 208 5.66 -0.28 5.00
CA LEU A 208 6.33 0.05 3.74
C LEU A 208 7.34 -1.04 3.36
N PRO A 209 7.08 -1.86 2.33
CA PRO A 209 8.06 -2.79 1.78
C PRO A 209 9.21 -2.03 1.11
N VAL A 210 10.44 -2.47 1.39
CA VAL A 210 11.65 -1.89 0.82
C VAL A 210 12.45 -2.96 0.09
N PHE A 211 12.73 -2.74 -1.19
CA PHE A 211 13.60 -3.62 -1.98
C PHE A 211 14.99 -3.02 -2.09
N LEU A 212 15.98 -3.79 -1.65
CA LEU A 212 17.38 -3.38 -1.63
C LEU A 212 18.12 -4.25 -2.65
N GLN A 213 18.64 -3.62 -3.71
CA GLN A 213 19.43 -4.30 -4.72
C GLN A 213 20.85 -3.71 -4.78
N HIS A 214 21.87 -4.56 -4.88
CA HIS A 214 23.26 -4.13 -4.93
C HIS A 214 24.10 -5.00 -5.87
N GLY A 215 25.12 -4.41 -6.47
CA GLY A 215 26.15 -5.15 -7.21
C GLY A 215 27.18 -5.75 -6.25
N ALA A 216 27.50 -7.03 -6.37
CA ALA A 216 28.45 -7.68 -5.47
C ALA A 216 29.91 -7.22 -5.68
N ALA A 217 30.21 -6.60 -6.82
CA ALA A 217 31.51 -6.01 -7.16
C ALA A 217 31.46 -4.47 -7.15
N ASP A 218 30.54 -3.87 -6.38
CA ASP A 218 30.44 -2.42 -6.22
C ASP A 218 31.61 -1.89 -5.37
N GLU A 219 32.54 -1.20 -6.02
CA GLU A 219 33.69 -0.55 -5.38
C GLU A 219 33.40 0.90 -4.94
N THR A 220 32.22 1.45 -5.26
CA THR A 220 31.82 2.81 -4.89
C THR A 220 31.06 2.83 -3.58
N VAL A 221 30.16 1.86 -3.40
CA VAL A 221 29.38 1.66 -2.17
C VAL A 221 29.54 0.22 -1.73
N LEU A 222 30.06 0.03 -0.52
CA LEU A 222 30.38 -1.29 0.00
C LEU A 222 29.12 -2.16 0.10
N VAL A 223 29.21 -3.38 -0.42
CA VAL A 223 28.12 -4.36 -0.35
C VAL A 223 27.73 -4.69 1.10
N SER A 224 28.64 -4.55 2.07
CA SER A 224 28.34 -4.75 3.50
C SER A 224 27.25 -3.82 4.04
N ASP A 225 27.11 -2.63 3.45
CA ASP A 225 26.17 -1.60 3.91
C ASP A 225 24.72 -2.05 3.75
N ILE A 226 24.43 -2.88 2.73
CA ILE A 226 23.07 -3.37 2.47
C ILE A 226 22.57 -4.31 3.57
N ALA A 227 23.44 -5.18 4.09
CA ALA A 227 23.07 -6.15 5.11
C ALA A 227 22.74 -5.44 6.42
N ASN A 228 23.59 -4.48 6.80
CA ASN A 228 23.36 -3.66 8.00
C ASN A 228 22.08 -2.84 7.87
N PHE A 229 21.85 -2.20 6.71
CA PHE A 229 20.63 -1.42 6.47
C PHE A 229 19.37 -2.30 6.47
N ALA A 230 19.41 -3.46 5.81
CA ALA A 230 18.29 -4.39 5.75
C ALA A 230 17.86 -4.87 7.15
N SER A 231 18.81 -5.07 8.07
CA SER A 231 18.53 -5.47 9.45
C SER A 231 17.66 -4.48 10.23
N LEU A 232 17.62 -3.22 9.80
CA LEU A 232 16.87 -2.15 10.47
C LEU A 232 15.42 -2.04 9.98
N ILE A 233 15.08 -2.70 8.87
CA ILE A 233 13.77 -2.61 8.23
C ILE A 233 13.13 -3.99 8.20
N PRO A 234 12.11 -4.26 9.04
CA PRO A 234 11.50 -5.59 9.15
C PRO A 234 10.95 -6.15 7.84
N ASN A 235 10.56 -5.27 6.91
CA ASN A 235 10.00 -5.62 5.61
C ASN A 235 10.95 -5.37 4.43
N ALA A 236 12.26 -5.35 4.68
CA ALA A 236 13.26 -5.30 3.63
C ALA A 236 13.40 -6.64 2.89
N SER A 237 13.65 -6.56 1.58
CA SER A 237 14.05 -7.69 0.74
C SER A 237 15.38 -7.34 0.07
N VAL A 238 16.36 -8.23 0.14
CA VAL A 238 17.72 -7.98 -0.39
C VAL A 238 17.98 -8.85 -1.61
N LYS A 239 18.58 -8.27 -2.65
CA LYS A 239 19.04 -8.97 -3.85
C LYS A 239 20.43 -8.49 -4.25
N LEU A 240 21.38 -9.43 -4.37
CA LEU A 240 22.72 -9.15 -4.87
C LEU A 240 22.86 -9.66 -6.30
N ILE A 241 23.49 -8.87 -7.16
CA ILE A 241 23.85 -9.25 -8.52
C ILE A 241 25.33 -9.57 -8.54
N LEU A 242 25.66 -10.85 -8.73
CA LEU A 242 27.05 -11.32 -8.73
C LEU A 242 27.83 -10.68 -9.88
N GLY A 243 29.01 -10.13 -9.58
CA GLY A 243 29.82 -9.38 -10.55
C GLY A 243 29.26 -8.01 -10.96
N GLY A 244 28.09 -7.62 -10.46
CA GLY A 244 27.52 -6.29 -10.69
C GLY A 244 28.40 -5.20 -10.06
N ASP A 245 28.76 -4.19 -10.85
CA ASP A 245 29.43 -2.98 -10.41
C ASP A 245 28.41 -1.91 -9.96
N HIS A 246 28.89 -0.76 -9.46
CA HIS A 246 28.02 0.32 -8.97
C HIS A 246 26.98 0.79 -9.99
N PHE A 247 27.37 0.77 -11.26
CA PHE A 247 26.62 1.35 -12.35
C PHE A 247 25.85 0.31 -13.18
N PHE A 248 26.06 -0.99 -12.91
CA PHE A 248 25.58 -2.09 -13.72
C PHE A 248 25.95 -1.90 -15.20
N GLY A 249 27.22 -1.53 -15.47
CA GLY A 249 27.70 -1.17 -16.80
C GLY A 249 27.68 -2.33 -17.80
N ASN A 250 27.74 -3.56 -17.31
CA ASN A 250 27.50 -4.76 -18.10
C ASN A 250 26.00 -4.93 -18.38
N LYS A 251 25.63 -5.09 -19.66
CA LYS A 251 24.23 -5.23 -20.09
C LYS A 251 23.49 -6.39 -19.41
N ALA A 252 24.15 -7.52 -19.15
CA ALA A 252 23.52 -8.65 -18.46
C ALA A 252 23.17 -8.29 -17.01
N HIS A 253 24.06 -7.59 -16.29
CA HIS A 253 23.80 -7.12 -14.94
C HIS A 253 22.70 -6.06 -14.91
N ALA A 254 22.66 -5.15 -15.90
CA ALA A 254 21.59 -4.17 -16.06
C ALA A 254 20.22 -4.83 -16.30
N SER A 255 20.12 -5.79 -17.21
CA SER A 255 18.86 -6.52 -17.46
C SER A 255 18.44 -7.36 -16.25
N GLU A 256 19.39 -7.98 -15.53
CA GLU A 256 19.10 -8.67 -14.27
C GLU A 256 18.56 -7.70 -13.20
N ALA A 257 19.17 -6.51 -13.10
CA ALA A 257 18.72 -5.47 -12.18
C ALA A 257 17.28 -5.03 -12.46
N VAL A 258 16.92 -4.84 -13.73
CA VAL A 258 15.54 -4.51 -14.15
C VAL A 258 14.59 -5.66 -13.82
N LYS A 259 14.95 -6.89 -14.20
CA LYS A 259 14.13 -8.09 -13.97
C LYS A 259 13.79 -8.25 -12.49
N ASN A 260 14.80 -8.22 -11.62
CA ASN A 260 14.64 -8.38 -10.18
C ASN A 260 13.68 -7.34 -9.58
N ILE A 261 13.78 -6.07 -10.00
CA ILE A 261 12.90 -5.00 -9.53
C ILE A 261 11.46 -5.26 -9.97
N VAL A 262 11.24 -5.58 -11.25
CA VAL A 262 9.90 -5.79 -11.81
C VAL A 262 9.22 -7.01 -11.20
N GLU A 263 9.94 -8.13 -11.09
CA GLU A 263 9.42 -9.36 -10.47
C GLU A 263 9.09 -9.15 -9.00
N TRP A 264 9.94 -8.42 -8.25
CA TRP A 264 9.66 -8.12 -6.86
C TRP A 264 8.43 -7.23 -6.69
N ILE A 265 8.27 -6.18 -7.51
CA ILE A 265 7.08 -5.32 -7.49
C ILE A 265 5.83 -6.17 -7.79
N GLN A 266 5.85 -6.98 -8.85
CA GLN A 266 4.71 -7.84 -9.20
C GLN A 266 4.36 -8.82 -8.08
N TYR A 267 5.35 -9.44 -7.45
CA TYR A 267 5.13 -10.35 -6.32
C TYR A 267 4.53 -9.63 -5.11
N ASN A 268 5.08 -8.47 -4.73
CA ASN A 268 4.59 -7.65 -3.62
C ASN A 268 3.14 -7.16 -3.86
N GLU A 269 2.82 -6.84 -5.11
CA GLU A 269 1.51 -6.33 -5.53
C GLU A 269 0.45 -7.41 -5.77
N THR A 270 0.79 -8.69 -5.76
CA THR A 270 -0.20 -9.77 -6.00
C THR A 270 -0.27 -10.79 -4.87
N SER A 271 0.74 -10.85 -4.01
CA SER A 271 0.82 -11.86 -2.95
C SER A 271 -0.01 -11.48 -1.72
N LEU A 272 -1.01 -12.30 -1.39
CA LEU A 272 -1.74 -12.22 -0.12
C LEU A 272 -0.83 -12.52 1.08
N ARG A 273 0.21 -13.34 0.91
CA ARG A 273 1.19 -13.60 1.97
C ARG A 273 1.97 -12.33 2.32
N VAL A 274 2.41 -11.58 1.30
CA VAL A 274 3.11 -10.30 1.51
C VAL A 274 2.17 -9.26 2.09
N PHE A 275 0.93 -9.18 1.58
CA PHE A 275 -0.11 -8.34 2.17
C PHE A 275 -0.30 -8.64 3.66
N TRP A 276 -0.41 -9.92 4.02
CA TRP A 276 -0.57 -10.36 5.40
C TRP A 276 0.65 -10.03 6.27
N ARG A 277 1.87 -10.25 5.79
CA ARG A 277 3.07 -9.81 6.52
C ARG A 277 3.10 -8.29 6.75
N THR A 278 2.54 -7.52 5.82
CA THR A 278 2.55 -6.06 5.86
C THR A 278 1.48 -5.50 6.80
N PHE A 279 0.26 -6.03 6.75
CA PHE A 279 -0.90 -5.45 7.45
C PHE A 279 -1.56 -6.39 8.46
N GLY A 280 -1.26 -7.68 8.43
CA GLY A 280 -1.78 -8.71 9.32
C GLY A 280 -1.05 -8.75 10.66
N GLU A 281 -0.94 -7.58 11.32
CA GLU A 281 -0.43 -7.49 12.69
C GLU A 281 -1.13 -8.52 13.59
N GLU A 282 -0.42 -9.10 14.57
CA GLU A 282 -0.99 -10.13 15.45
C GLU A 282 -2.31 -9.71 16.10
N ARG A 283 -2.44 -8.42 16.46
CA ARG A 283 -3.67 -7.86 17.03
C ARG A 283 -4.86 -7.81 16.07
N ARG A 284 -4.66 -7.97 14.76
CA ARG A 284 -5.73 -7.92 13.76
C ARG A 284 -6.60 -9.16 13.80
N LEU A 285 -6.01 -10.36 13.89
CA LEU A 285 -6.79 -11.59 13.99
C LEU A 285 -7.32 -11.77 15.41
N LEU A 286 -8.62 -12.01 15.51
CA LEU A 286 -9.30 -12.15 16.78
C LEU A 286 -9.64 -13.61 16.99
N LYS A 287 -9.11 -14.20 18.06
CA LYS A 287 -9.46 -15.56 18.48
C LYS A 287 -10.74 -15.51 19.32
N ILE A 288 -11.88 -15.46 18.65
CA ILE A 288 -13.21 -15.52 19.27
C ILE A 288 -13.72 -16.94 19.04
N GLU A 289 -13.65 -17.79 20.06
CA GLU A 289 -14.02 -19.20 19.93
C GLU A 289 -15.50 -19.35 19.52
N GLY A 290 -15.76 -20.22 18.54
CA GLY A 290 -17.09 -20.38 17.93
C GLY A 290 -17.47 -19.30 16.91
N VAL A 291 -16.58 -18.34 16.62
CA VAL A 291 -16.84 -17.27 15.64
C VAL A 291 -15.77 -17.26 14.55
N PRO A 292 -16.10 -17.71 13.32
CA PRO A 292 -15.13 -17.76 12.24
C PRO A 292 -14.81 -16.36 11.70
N ASN A 293 -13.70 -16.27 10.97
CA ASN A 293 -13.34 -15.10 10.15
C ASN A 293 -13.25 -13.77 10.94
N ALA A 294 -12.99 -13.84 12.25
CA ALA A 294 -13.00 -12.69 13.15
C ALA A 294 -11.71 -11.87 13.07
N ARG A 295 -11.83 -10.58 12.72
CA ARG A 295 -10.70 -9.64 12.66
C ARG A 295 -11.09 -8.19 12.85
N ASP A 296 -10.12 -7.38 13.27
CA ASP A 296 -10.20 -5.92 13.31
C ASP A 296 -9.95 -5.30 11.92
N VAL A 297 -10.72 -4.26 11.60
CA VAL A 297 -10.66 -3.50 10.34
C VAL A 297 -9.70 -2.29 10.44
N GLY A 298 -9.23 -1.95 11.64
CA GLY A 298 -8.31 -0.84 11.90
C GLY A 298 -6.92 -0.96 11.26
N GLY A 299 -6.13 0.10 11.35
CA GLY A 299 -4.71 0.13 10.95
C GLY A 299 -4.40 0.30 9.48
N TYR A 300 -5.39 0.28 8.58
CA TYR A 300 -5.13 0.54 7.18
C TYR A 300 -4.80 2.02 6.95
N PRO A 301 -3.77 2.35 6.14
CA PRO A 301 -3.43 3.74 5.83
C PRO A 301 -4.49 4.41 4.95
N CYS A 302 -4.80 5.66 5.27
CA CYS A 302 -5.72 6.53 4.57
C CYS A 302 -5.00 7.83 4.21
N GLY A 303 -4.31 7.83 3.06
CA GLY A 303 -3.42 8.93 2.68
C GLY A 303 -2.15 8.99 3.56
N PRO A 304 -1.41 10.11 3.55
CA PRO A 304 -0.03 10.16 4.05
C PRO A 304 0.11 10.16 5.59
N SER A 305 -0.93 10.54 6.33
CA SER A 305 -0.81 10.87 7.76
C SER A 305 -1.91 10.29 8.64
N LYS A 306 -2.79 9.45 8.10
CA LYS A 306 -3.89 8.85 8.87
C LYS A 306 -3.99 7.34 8.64
N ILE A 307 -4.51 6.65 9.64
CA ILE A 307 -4.91 5.25 9.58
C ILE A 307 -6.35 5.10 10.07
N VAL A 308 -7.01 4.01 9.69
CA VAL A 308 -8.27 3.58 10.30
C VAL A 308 -8.03 3.24 11.78
N ARG A 309 -8.89 3.72 12.67
CA ARG A 309 -8.78 3.51 14.11
C ARG A 309 -8.93 2.03 14.48
N TRP A 310 -7.97 1.52 15.25
CA TRP A 310 -8.00 0.18 15.85
C TRP A 310 -9.07 0.03 16.94
N GLY A 311 -9.53 -1.21 17.17
CA GLY A 311 -10.44 -1.58 18.24
C GLY A 311 -11.86 -1.03 18.07
N ARG A 312 -12.18 -0.43 16.92
CA ARG A 312 -13.47 0.25 16.69
C ARG A 312 -14.45 -0.63 15.93
N ILE A 313 -13.96 -1.35 14.93
CA ILE A 313 -14.75 -2.10 13.96
C ILE A 313 -14.21 -3.51 13.85
N PHE A 314 -15.03 -4.49 14.20
CA PHE A 314 -14.72 -5.90 14.04
C PHE A 314 -15.62 -6.49 12.96
N ARG A 315 -15.03 -7.29 12.07
CA ARG A 315 -15.77 -8.08 11.09
C ARG A 315 -15.64 -9.56 11.43
N THR A 316 -16.74 -10.31 11.33
CA THR A 316 -16.77 -11.74 11.68
C THR A 316 -17.73 -12.50 10.76
N GLY A 317 -17.63 -13.84 10.78
CA GLY A 317 -18.74 -14.72 10.44
C GLY A 317 -19.79 -14.77 11.55
N SER A 318 -20.77 -15.66 11.40
CA SER A 318 -21.92 -15.71 12.32
C SER A 318 -21.49 -15.95 13.77
N VAL A 319 -22.06 -15.18 14.69
CA VAL A 319 -21.78 -15.29 16.13
C VAL A 319 -22.68 -16.30 16.84
N HIS A 320 -23.58 -16.99 16.13
CA HIS A 320 -24.55 -17.91 16.71
C HIS A 320 -23.95 -19.09 17.50
N GLU A 321 -22.73 -19.51 17.16
CA GLU A 321 -22.02 -20.63 17.80
C GLU A 321 -20.97 -20.15 18.82
N VAL A 322 -20.99 -18.86 19.19
CA VAL A 322 -20.02 -18.31 20.15
C VAL A 322 -20.04 -19.09 21.46
N THR A 323 -18.88 -19.55 21.91
CA THR A 323 -18.75 -20.31 23.16
C THR A 323 -18.66 -19.38 24.36
N GLU A 324 -18.70 -19.93 25.58
CA GLU A 324 -18.46 -19.14 26.80
C GLU A 324 -17.09 -18.43 26.76
N THR A 325 -16.03 -19.11 26.30
CA THR A 325 -14.72 -18.48 26.07
C THR A 325 -14.82 -17.36 25.05
N GLY A 326 -15.52 -17.59 23.93
CA GLY A 326 -15.75 -16.57 22.91
C GLY A 326 -16.46 -15.33 23.47
N THR A 327 -17.47 -15.51 24.33
CA THR A 327 -18.16 -14.39 24.98
C THR A 327 -17.24 -13.58 25.92
N LYS A 328 -16.31 -14.24 26.63
CA LYS A 328 -15.27 -13.55 27.41
C LYS A 328 -14.37 -12.71 26.51
N THR A 329 -14.01 -13.21 25.33
CA THR A 329 -13.27 -12.42 24.34
C THR A 329 -14.08 -11.22 23.83
N LEU A 330 -15.38 -11.39 23.54
CA LEU A 330 -16.25 -10.28 23.13
C LEU A 330 -16.32 -9.16 24.18
N LEU A 331 -16.41 -9.54 25.46
CA LEU A 331 -16.38 -8.60 26.59
C LEU A 331 -15.02 -7.89 26.71
N ALA A 332 -13.92 -8.62 26.59
CA ALA A 332 -12.56 -8.06 26.64
C ALA A 332 -12.28 -7.09 25.49
N LEU A 333 -12.86 -7.34 24.31
CA LEU A 333 -12.84 -6.43 23.17
C LEU A 333 -13.75 -5.20 23.34
N GLY A 334 -14.56 -5.16 24.41
CA GLY A 334 -15.47 -4.05 24.70
C GLY A 334 -16.65 -3.95 23.74
N VAL A 335 -17.01 -5.04 23.05
CA VAL A 335 -18.11 -5.04 22.07
C VAL A 335 -19.42 -4.67 22.76
N LYS A 336 -20.17 -3.73 22.17
CA LYS A 336 -21.50 -3.31 22.66
C LYS A 336 -22.62 -3.56 21.66
N THR A 337 -22.30 -3.71 20.39
CA THR A 337 -23.33 -3.86 19.34
C THR A 337 -22.87 -4.84 18.27
N ILE A 338 -23.79 -5.70 17.82
CA ILE A 338 -23.58 -6.68 16.76
C ILE A 338 -24.63 -6.41 15.66
N PHE A 339 -24.15 -6.11 14.45
CA PHE A 339 -24.97 -5.94 13.25
C PHE A 339 -25.06 -7.26 12.49
N ASP A 340 -26.25 -7.85 12.45
CA ASP A 340 -26.54 -9.12 11.78
C ASP A 340 -27.15 -8.86 10.40
N LEU A 341 -26.35 -9.09 9.35
CA LEU A 341 -26.71 -8.88 7.95
C LEU A 341 -27.44 -10.08 7.30
N ARG A 342 -27.68 -11.15 8.06
CA ARG A 342 -28.36 -12.36 7.57
C ARG A 342 -29.82 -12.08 7.25
N SER A 343 -30.35 -12.79 6.25
CA SER A 343 -31.77 -12.75 5.92
C SER A 343 -32.61 -13.32 7.07
N ILE A 344 -33.91 -13.02 7.08
CA ILE A 344 -34.82 -13.57 8.09
C ILE A 344 -34.80 -15.12 8.10
N PRO A 345 -34.87 -15.82 6.94
CA PRO A 345 -34.77 -17.28 6.91
C PRO A 345 -33.43 -17.83 7.43
N GLU A 346 -32.30 -17.19 7.11
CA GLU A 346 -30.99 -17.63 7.64
C GLU A 346 -30.92 -17.54 9.16
N VAL A 347 -31.53 -16.50 9.74
CA VAL A 347 -31.63 -16.30 11.19
C VAL A 347 -32.54 -17.35 11.82
N GLN A 348 -33.68 -17.66 11.20
CA GLN A 348 -34.62 -18.67 11.68
C GLN A 348 -34.02 -20.08 11.64
N ASN A 349 -33.31 -20.42 10.56
CA ASN A 349 -32.74 -21.76 10.37
C ASN A 349 -31.49 -22.02 11.22
N ASN A 350 -30.63 -21.02 11.40
CA ASN A 350 -29.36 -21.21 12.11
C ASN A 350 -29.38 -20.64 13.54
N GLY A 351 -30.40 -19.85 13.90
CA GLY A 351 -30.50 -19.24 15.22
C GLY A 351 -29.60 -18.01 15.44
N VAL A 352 -29.65 -17.53 16.68
CA VAL A 352 -28.93 -16.37 17.21
C VAL A 352 -28.40 -16.70 18.61
N ALA A 353 -27.26 -16.11 18.97
CA ALA A 353 -26.80 -16.10 20.35
C ALA A 353 -27.46 -14.94 21.12
N ASP A 354 -28.05 -15.23 22.28
CA ASP A 354 -28.52 -14.18 23.20
C ASP A 354 -27.37 -13.69 24.07
N LEU A 355 -26.90 -12.47 23.78
CA LEU A 355 -25.80 -11.81 24.48
C LEU A 355 -26.28 -10.57 25.26
N SER A 356 -27.59 -10.42 25.44
CA SER A 356 -28.20 -9.26 26.10
C SER A 356 -27.78 -9.14 27.57
N SER A 357 -27.61 -10.26 28.28
CA SER A 357 -27.11 -10.32 29.65
C SER A 357 -25.68 -9.80 29.81
N LEU A 358 -24.91 -9.76 28.71
CA LEU A 358 -23.55 -9.20 28.65
C LEU A 358 -23.54 -7.70 28.28
N GLY A 359 -24.72 -7.09 28.12
CA GLY A 359 -24.86 -5.71 27.64
C GLY A 359 -24.50 -5.54 26.16
N ILE A 360 -24.61 -6.62 25.36
CA ILE A 360 -24.37 -6.60 23.92
C ILE A 360 -25.72 -6.60 23.19
N THR A 361 -25.98 -5.55 22.41
CA THR A 361 -27.21 -5.43 21.63
C THR A 361 -27.04 -5.99 20.22
N ARG A 362 -27.92 -6.90 19.81
CA ARG A 362 -28.03 -7.33 18.41
C ARG A 362 -28.96 -6.38 17.64
N VAL A 363 -28.47 -5.89 16.50
CA VAL A 363 -29.24 -5.10 15.52
C VAL A 363 -29.43 -5.95 14.27
N GLN A 364 -30.66 -6.36 14.00
CA GLN A 364 -31.02 -7.08 12.79
C GLN A 364 -31.13 -6.09 11.62
N CYS A 365 -30.25 -6.22 10.64
CA CYS A 365 -30.17 -5.33 9.49
C CYS A 365 -29.87 -6.14 8.21
N PRO A 366 -30.81 -6.96 7.75
CA PRO A 366 -30.61 -7.84 6.60
C PRO A 366 -30.26 -7.03 5.35
N VAL A 367 -29.19 -7.42 4.65
CA VAL A 367 -28.90 -6.87 3.29
C VAL A 367 -29.98 -7.30 2.29
N PHE A 368 -30.57 -8.47 2.52
CA PHE A 368 -31.71 -9.00 1.79
C PHE A 368 -32.72 -9.54 2.82
N GLU A 369 -33.89 -8.90 2.94
CA GLU A 369 -34.88 -9.23 3.97
C GLU A 369 -35.43 -10.66 3.84
N MET A 370 -36.08 -10.92 2.71
CA MET A 370 -36.84 -12.13 2.41
C MET A 370 -36.23 -12.83 1.19
N GLU A 371 -34.91 -12.96 1.17
CA GLU A 371 -34.17 -13.55 0.04
C GLU A 371 -34.88 -14.82 -0.47
N ASP A 372 -35.17 -14.87 -1.77
CA ASP A 372 -35.83 -16.04 -2.35
C ASP A 372 -34.85 -17.21 -2.32
N TYR A 373 -35.09 -18.16 -1.41
CA TYR A 373 -34.34 -19.41 -1.29
C TYR A 373 -34.92 -20.51 -2.19
N SER A 374 -35.78 -20.16 -3.14
CA SER A 374 -36.12 -21.08 -4.22
C SER A 374 -34.85 -21.61 -4.89
N PRO A 375 -34.82 -22.89 -5.28
CA PRO A 375 -33.70 -23.47 -6.01
C PRO A 375 -33.29 -22.61 -7.22
N GLU A 376 -34.27 -22.00 -7.90
CA GLU A 376 -34.08 -21.15 -9.07
C GLU A 376 -33.38 -19.82 -8.75
N ALA A 377 -33.79 -19.12 -7.69
CA ALA A 377 -33.18 -17.85 -7.30
C ALA A 377 -31.76 -18.04 -6.74
N LEU A 378 -31.52 -19.12 -6.00
CA LEU A 378 -30.19 -19.53 -5.57
C LEU A 378 -29.31 -19.89 -6.77
N ALA A 379 -29.82 -20.67 -7.73
CA ALA A 379 -29.10 -21.01 -8.94
C ALA A 379 -28.74 -19.78 -9.79
N ILE A 380 -29.63 -18.79 -9.93
CA ILE A 380 -29.33 -17.55 -10.64
C ILE A 380 -28.23 -16.77 -9.94
N ARG A 381 -28.36 -16.56 -8.62
CA ARG A 381 -27.39 -15.78 -7.85
C ARG A 381 -26.03 -16.46 -7.81
N TRP A 382 -26.02 -17.74 -7.48
CA TRP A 382 -24.79 -18.51 -7.35
C TRP A 382 -24.16 -18.85 -8.71
N GLY A 383 -24.98 -19.00 -9.75
CA GLY A 383 -24.55 -19.10 -11.14
C GLY A 383 -23.88 -17.81 -11.65
N GLN A 384 -24.06 -16.65 -11.00
CA GLN A 384 -23.20 -15.49 -11.27
C GLN A 384 -21.84 -15.64 -10.60
N TYR A 385 -21.77 -16.13 -9.37
CA TYR A 385 -20.50 -16.34 -8.67
C TYR A 385 -19.59 -17.37 -9.35
N SER A 386 -20.16 -18.41 -9.96
CA SER A 386 -19.39 -19.40 -10.72
C SER A 386 -18.63 -18.78 -11.91
N LYS A 387 -19.08 -17.63 -12.44
CA LYS A 387 -18.42 -16.88 -13.52
C LYS A 387 -17.14 -16.14 -13.08
N GLY A 388 -16.73 -16.27 -11.83
CA GLY A 388 -15.50 -15.69 -11.32
C GLY A 388 -15.61 -14.18 -11.05
N PRO A 389 -14.50 -13.42 -11.16
CA PRO A 389 -14.42 -12.04 -10.66
C PRO A 389 -15.51 -11.09 -11.17
N ASP A 390 -15.87 -11.17 -12.44
CA ASP A 390 -16.87 -10.27 -13.05
C ASP A 390 -18.27 -10.52 -12.49
N GLY A 391 -18.64 -11.79 -12.29
CA GLY A 391 -19.92 -12.17 -11.72
C GLY A 391 -20.06 -11.69 -10.27
N PHE A 392 -19.02 -11.88 -9.45
CA PHE A 392 -18.98 -11.31 -8.10
C PHE A 392 -19.05 -9.77 -8.10
N SER A 393 -18.32 -9.12 -9.02
CA SER A 393 -18.32 -7.65 -9.14
C SER A 393 -19.72 -7.09 -9.36
N GLN A 394 -20.51 -7.73 -10.23
CA GLN A 394 -21.90 -7.35 -10.49
C GLN A 394 -22.78 -7.54 -9.25
N VAL A 395 -22.64 -8.67 -8.55
CA VAL A 395 -23.41 -8.96 -7.35
C VAL A 395 -23.09 -7.98 -6.22
N TYR A 396 -21.82 -7.66 -5.99
CA TYR A 396 -21.41 -6.69 -4.96
C TYR A 396 -21.84 -5.25 -5.31
N THR A 397 -21.79 -4.89 -6.60
CA THR A 397 -22.35 -3.60 -7.06
C THR A 397 -23.85 -3.54 -6.76
N MET A 398 -24.60 -4.61 -7.03
CA MET A 398 -26.03 -4.70 -6.71
C MET A 398 -26.28 -4.63 -5.19
N MET A 399 -25.48 -5.36 -4.39
CA MET A 399 -25.54 -5.33 -2.92
C MET A 399 -25.34 -3.91 -2.37
N SER A 400 -24.46 -3.11 -2.96
CA SER A 400 -24.26 -1.71 -2.53
C SER A 400 -25.55 -0.88 -2.59
N SER A 401 -26.41 -1.13 -3.58
CA SER A 401 -27.72 -0.47 -3.68
C SER A 401 -28.79 -1.14 -2.83
N LYS A 402 -29.00 -2.46 -2.97
CA LYS A 402 -30.09 -3.15 -2.27
C LYS A 402 -29.88 -3.22 -0.76
N GLY A 403 -28.62 -3.27 -0.32
CA GLY A 403 -28.20 -3.28 1.08
C GLY A 403 -28.05 -1.90 1.72
N ALA A 404 -28.34 -0.80 1.01
CA ALA A 404 -28.08 0.55 1.49
C ALA A 404 -28.74 0.83 2.85
N THR A 405 -29.97 0.37 3.07
CA THR A 405 -30.67 0.50 4.36
C THR A 405 -29.96 -0.22 5.50
N ALA A 406 -29.45 -1.43 5.28
CA ALA A 406 -28.70 -2.18 6.27
C ALA A 406 -27.37 -1.49 6.60
N TYR A 407 -26.61 -1.09 5.58
CA TYR A 407 -25.34 -0.40 5.75
C TYR A 407 -25.51 0.98 6.40
N ARG A 408 -26.61 1.70 6.10
CA ARG A 408 -26.95 2.96 6.75
C ARG A 408 -27.08 2.82 8.26
N GLN A 409 -27.78 1.78 8.75
CA GLN A 409 -27.92 1.56 10.20
C GLN A 409 -26.55 1.35 10.85
N TYR A 410 -25.70 0.54 10.23
CA TYR A 410 -24.34 0.29 10.70
C TYR A 410 -23.46 1.56 10.70
N TYR A 411 -23.40 2.30 9.60
CA TYR A 411 -22.60 3.52 9.53
C TYR A 411 -23.13 4.63 10.44
N ARG A 412 -24.45 4.70 10.65
CA ARG A 412 -25.08 5.65 11.58
C ARG A 412 -24.63 5.38 13.01
N HIS A 413 -24.53 4.11 13.40
CA HIS A 413 -23.98 3.74 14.70
C HIS A 413 -22.50 4.15 14.85
N LEU A 414 -21.67 3.96 13.82
CA LEU A 414 -20.27 4.41 13.85
C LEU A 414 -20.13 5.93 13.97
N LEU A 415 -21.06 6.68 13.39
CA LEU A 415 -21.13 8.13 13.50
C LEU A 415 -21.54 8.57 14.93
N GLU A 416 -22.52 7.92 15.51
CA GLU A 416 -23.15 8.35 16.77
C GLU A 416 -22.47 7.83 18.03
N LYS A 417 -21.87 6.64 17.98
CA LYS A 417 -21.27 5.96 19.13
C LYS A 417 -19.76 5.84 18.96
N ASP A 418 -19.05 5.64 20.08
CA ASP A 418 -17.61 5.35 20.10
C ASP A 418 -17.28 3.93 20.58
N THR A 419 -18.32 3.15 20.93
CA THR A 419 -18.22 1.79 21.47
C THR A 419 -17.97 0.72 20.41
N PRO A 420 -16.98 -0.18 20.57
CA PRO A 420 -16.66 -1.22 19.60
C PRO A 420 -17.88 -2.04 19.15
N CYS A 421 -17.94 -2.37 17.86
CA CYS A 421 -19.06 -3.13 17.29
C CYS A 421 -18.58 -4.21 16.31
N ILE A 422 -19.39 -5.26 16.17
CA ILE A 422 -19.23 -6.31 15.17
C ILE A 422 -20.22 -6.09 14.02
N ILE A 423 -19.76 -6.30 12.80
CA ILE A 423 -20.63 -6.53 11.64
C ILE A 423 -20.40 -7.94 11.11
N HIS A 424 -21.48 -8.72 10.95
CA HIS A 424 -21.38 -10.10 10.51
C HIS A 424 -22.47 -10.51 9.52
N CYS A 425 -22.22 -11.61 8.80
CA CYS A 425 -23.23 -12.38 8.09
C CYS A 425 -22.99 -13.85 8.40
N SER A 426 -23.24 -14.78 7.47
CA SER A 426 -23.01 -16.21 7.68
C SER A 426 -21.51 -16.53 7.74
N ALA A 427 -20.75 -16.23 6.67
CA ALA A 427 -19.30 -16.43 6.62
C ALA A 427 -18.48 -15.15 6.93
N GLY A 428 -19.11 -13.99 7.01
CA GLY A 428 -18.37 -12.72 7.17
C GLY A 428 -17.58 -12.31 5.92
N LYS A 429 -17.91 -12.88 4.76
CA LYS A 429 -17.22 -12.71 3.48
C LYS A 429 -17.92 -11.68 2.59
N ASP A 430 -19.07 -12.01 2.00
CA ASP A 430 -19.65 -11.24 0.89
C ASP A 430 -20.40 -9.97 1.34
N ARG A 431 -21.48 -10.13 2.11
CA ARG A 431 -22.30 -9.01 2.62
C ARG A 431 -21.50 -8.08 3.55
N VAL A 432 -20.71 -8.68 4.42
CA VAL A 432 -19.80 -7.96 5.33
C VAL A 432 -18.66 -7.33 4.53
N GLY A 433 -18.04 -8.07 3.61
CA GLY A 433 -16.94 -7.56 2.79
C GLY A 433 -17.37 -6.37 1.92
N THR A 434 -18.57 -6.40 1.34
CA THR A 434 -19.13 -5.26 0.60
C THR A 434 -19.31 -4.05 1.52
N GLY A 435 -19.93 -4.22 2.70
CA GLY A 435 -20.12 -3.13 3.66
C GLY A 435 -18.81 -2.55 4.21
N ILE A 436 -17.81 -3.39 4.47
CA ILE A 436 -16.47 -2.94 4.90
C ILE A 436 -15.73 -2.27 3.74
N ALA A 437 -15.82 -2.79 2.51
CA ALA A 437 -15.15 -2.22 1.36
C ALA A 437 -15.66 -0.81 1.02
N LEU A 438 -16.98 -0.62 1.06
CA LEU A 438 -17.62 0.69 0.91
C LEU A 438 -17.10 1.69 1.96
N LEU A 439 -17.01 1.26 3.21
CA LEU A 439 -16.51 2.11 4.31
C LEU A 439 -15.03 2.45 4.14
N LEU A 440 -14.17 1.46 3.94
CA LEU A 440 -12.72 1.68 3.81
C LEU A 440 -12.38 2.54 2.60
N SER A 441 -13.03 2.31 1.46
CA SER A 441 -12.85 3.11 0.25
C SER A 441 -13.36 4.54 0.45
N PHE A 442 -14.50 4.75 1.12
CA PHE A 442 -14.99 6.08 1.52
C PHE A 442 -14.04 6.83 2.47
N LEU A 443 -13.38 6.10 3.38
CA LEU A 443 -12.36 6.63 4.30
C LEU A 443 -11.04 6.96 3.59
N GLY A 444 -10.85 6.52 2.34
CA GLY A 444 -9.67 6.82 1.54
C GLY A 444 -8.59 5.75 1.56
N VAL A 445 -8.86 4.54 2.07
CA VAL A 445 -7.95 3.39 1.93
C VAL A 445 -7.80 3.02 0.45
N ASP A 446 -6.59 2.67 0.01
CA ASP A 446 -6.32 2.21 -1.37
C ASP A 446 -7.18 0.97 -1.69
N ASP A 447 -7.84 0.97 -2.84
CA ASP A 447 -8.73 -0.12 -3.24
C ASP A 447 -8.02 -1.47 -3.31
N ASP A 448 -6.71 -1.49 -3.59
CA ASP A 448 -5.91 -2.72 -3.53
C ASP A 448 -5.82 -3.28 -2.12
N ILE A 449 -5.71 -2.41 -1.10
CA ILE A 449 -5.73 -2.82 0.30
C ILE A 449 -7.12 -3.33 0.67
N VAL A 450 -8.17 -2.62 0.24
CA VAL A 450 -9.57 -3.01 0.47
C VAL A 450 -9.87 -4.39 -0.13
N ALA A 451 -9.49 -4.61 -1.38
CA ALA A 451 -9.71 -5.85 -2.09
C ALA A 451 -8.93 -7.02 -1.48
N ARG A 452 -7.72 -6.77 -0.99
CA ARG A 452 -6.92 -7.80 -0.32
C ARG A 452 -7.41 -8.11 1.11
N ASP A 453 -7.94 -7.15 1.87
CA ASP A 453 -8.64 -7.46 3.14
C ASP A 453 -9.85 -8.37 2.90
N TYR A 454 -10.64 -8.09 1.85
CA TYR A 454 -11.71 -8.98 1.42
C TYR A 454 -11.17 -10.39 1.11
N ALA A 455 -10.09 -10.46 0.33
CA ALA A 455 -9.45 -11.70 -0.09
C ALA A 455 -8.86 -12.54 1.06
N MET A 456 -8.57 -11.92 2.20
CA MET A 456 -8.12 -12.66 3.39
C MET A 456 -9.19 -13.60 3.96
N SER A 457 -10.47 -13.43 3.62
CA SER A 457 -11.54 -14.29 4.17
C SER A 457 -11.35 -15.75 3.77
N ALA A 458 -11.05 -16.06 2.49
CA ALA A 458 -10.81 -17.45 2.08
C ALA A 458 -9.56 -18.06 2.74
N VAL A 459 -8.52 -17.24 2.98
CA VAL A 459 -7.28 -17.66 3.64
C VAL A 459 -7.53 -17.98 5.13
N ILE A 460 -8.21 -17.08 5.85
CA ILE A 460 -8.49 -17.23 7.28
C ILE A 460 -9.43 -18.41 7.55
N GLU A 461 -10.39 -18.64 6.67
CA GLU A 461 -11.32 -19.76 6.81
C GLU A 461 -10.73 -21.09 6.31
N GLY A 462 -9.52 -21.10 5.74
CA GLY A 462 -8.87 -22.31 5.24
C GLY A 462 -9.62 -23.00 4.10
N ARG A 463 -10.49 -22.27 3.38
CA ARG A 463 -11.36 -22.84 2.33
C ARG A 463 -10.76 -22.83 0.94
N ASP A 464 -9.52 -22.36 0.81
CA ASP A 464 -8.77 -22.30 -0.44
C ASP A 464 -8.11 -23.67 -0.72
N ARG A 465 -8.56 -24.32 -1.79
CA ARG A 465 -7.85 -25.40 -2.54
C ARG A 465 -7.77 -26.81 -1.94
N ASP A 466 -8.51 -27.13 -0.90
CA ASP A 466 -8.73 -28.55 -0.56
C ASP A 466 -9.77 -29.15 -1.52
N GLU A 467 -9.34 -30.12 -2.33
CA GLU A 467 -10.17 -30.80 -3.31
C GLU A 467 -11.41 -31.45 -2.69
N ASN A 468 -11.32 -31.95 -1.44
CA ASN A 468 -12.44 -32.54 -0.72
C ASN A 468 -13.46 -31.49 -0.31
N VAL A 469 -12.99 -30.31 0.15
CA VAL A 469 -13.88 -29.19 0.48
C VAL A 469 -14.64 -28.70 -0.75
N LEU A 470 -13.99 -28.67 -1.91
CA LEU A 470 -14.63 -28.32 -3.19
C LEU A 470 -15.70 -29.36 -3.57
N LYS A 471 -15.38 -30.66 -3.50
CA LYS A 471 -16.31 -31.75 -3.80
C LYS A 471 -17.53 -31.74 -2.86
N ASP A 472 -17.31 -31.59 -1.55
CA ASP A 472 -18.38 -31.50 -0.56
C ASP A 472 -19.26 -30.27 -0.76
N PHE A 473 -18.68 -29.16 -1.20
CA PHE A 473 -19.44 -27.97 -1.58
C PHE A 473 -20.31 -28.23 -2.81
N MET A 474 -19.78 -28.87 -3.85
CA MET A 474 -20.54 -29.21 -5.06
C MET A 474 -21.73 -30.13 -4.76
N VAL A 475 -21.55 -31.13 -3.90
CA VAL A 475 -22.65 -32.03 -3.48
C VAL A 475 -23.76 -31.26 -2.77
N ARG A 476 -23.40 -30.40 -1.80
CA ARG A 476 -24.38 -29.56 -1.09
C ARG A 476 -25.07 -28.56 -2.02
N TYR A 477 -24.31 -27.96 -2.92
CA TYR A 477 -24.81 -27.01 -3.91
C TYR A 477 -25.87 -27.66 -4.81
N LYS A 478 -25.59 -28.87 -5.33
CA LYS A 478 -26.55 -29.63 -6.14
C LYS A 478 -27.80 -29.98 -5.34
N ALA A 479 -27.64 -30.40 -4.08
CA ALA A 479 -28.77 -30.71 -3.20
C ALA A 479 -29.67 -29.50 -2.92
N GLN A 480 -29.10 -28.30 -2.83
CA GLN A 480 -29.83 -27.06 -2.51
C GLN A 480 -30.45 -26.38 -3.74
N THR A 481 -29.80 -26.45 -4.90
CA THR A 481 -30.22 -25.71 -6.11
C THR A 481 -30.79 -26.58 -7.22
N GLY A 482 -30.58 -27.90 -7.16
CA GLY A 482 -30.85 -28.80 -8.28
C GLY A 482 -29.92 -28.61 -9.48
N THR A 483 -28.90 -27.75 -9.39
CA THR A 483 -27.96 -27.44 -10.48
C THR A 483 -26.55 -27.97 -10.20
N GLU A 484 -25.83 -28.35 -11.25
CA GLU A 484 -24.43 -28.79 -11.16
C GLU A 484 -23.48 -27.63 -11.49
N ILE A 485 -22.33 -27.62 -10.82
CA ILE A 485 -21.20 -26.73 -11.09
C ILE A 485 -19.94 -27.58 -11.22
N ASP A 486 -18.93 -27.09 -11.94
CA ASP A 486 -17.63 -27.74 -12.05
C ASP A 486 -16.69 -27.32 -10.90
N MET A 487 -15.50 -27.94 -10.85
CA MET A 487 -14.48 -27.65 -9.83
C MET A 487 -14.04 -26.18 -9.86
N GLN A 488 -13.99 -25.56 -11.04
CA GLN A 488 -13.61 -24.15 -11.16
C GLN A 488 -14.71 -23.23 -10.62
N GLY A 489 -15.98 -23.53 -10.89
CA GLY A 489 -17.13 -22.83 -10.33
C GLY A 489 -17.18 -22.94 -8.81
N ALA A 490 -16.95 -24.14 -8.26
CA ALA A 490 -16.86 -24.36 -6.81
C ALA A 490 -15.69 -23.56 -6.19
N SER A 491 -14.52 -23.60 -6.83
CA SER A 491 -13.34 -22.82 -6.41
C SER A 491 -13.62 -21.30 -6.44
N ASN A 492 -14.28 -20.81 -7.49
CA ASN A 492 -14.67 -19.40 -7.60
C ASN A 492 -15.64 -19.00 -6.49
N MET A 493 -16.63 -19.85 -6.19
CA MET A 493 -17.66 -19.57 -5.17
C MET A 493 -17.11 -19.54 -3.74
N LEU A 494 -16.20 -20.47 -3.43
CA LEU A 494 -15.57 -20.54 -2.11
C LEU A 494 -14.46 -19.50 -1.95
N GLY A 495 -13.72 -19.22 -3.04
CA GLY A 495 -12.61 -18.27 -3.06
C GLY A 495 -13.04 -16.80 -2.92
N THR A 496 -12.05 -15.94 -2.65
CA THR A 496 -12.22 -14.49 -2.52
C THR A 496 -11.18 -13.77 -3.38
N ASN A 497 -11.45 -13.65 -4.68
CA ASN A 497 -10.52 -13.02 -5.62
C ASN A 497 -10.54 -11.48 -5.44
N PRO A 498 -9.39 -10.80 -5.21
CA PRO A 498 -9.35 -9.34 -5.11
C PRO A 498 -10.01 -8.62 -6.29
N ALA A 499 -9.90 -9.14 -7.51
CA ALA A 499 -10.49 -8.55 -8.71
C ALA A 499 -12.01 -8.41 -8.63
N SER A 500 -12.70 -9.29 -7.88
CA SER A 500 -14.13 -9.17 -7.60
C SER A 500 -14.49 -7.88 -6.87
N MET A 501 -13.68 -7.50 -5.88
CA MET A 501 -13.94 -6.31 -5.09
C MET A 501 -13.52 -5.05 -5.85
N LEU A 502 -12.41 -5.11 -6.58
CA LEU A 502 -11.95 -4.01 -7.44
C LEU A 502 -12.97 -3.68 -8.52
N GLY A 503 -13.51 -4.71 -9.21
CA GLY A 503 -14.56 -4.53 -10.21
C GLY A 503 -15.84 -3.94 -9.62
N ALA A 504 -16.23 -4.35 -8.40
CA ALA A 504 -17.36 -3.78 -7.70
C ALA A 504 -17.16 -2.30 -7.36
N LEU A 505 -16.05 -1.93 -6.73
CA LEU A 505 -15.74 -0.54 -6.39
C LEU A 505 -15.67 0.36 -7.63
N LYS A 506 -15.12 -0.16 -8.73
CA LYS A 506 -15.15 0.51 -10.03
C LYS A 506 -16.58 0.72 -10.53
N GLY A 507 -17.42 -0.32 -10.52
CA GLY A 507 -18.83 -0.22 -10.94
C GLY A 507 -19.64 0.77 -10.09
N ILE A 508 -19.37 0.82 -8.80
CA ILE A 508 -20.01 1.75 -7.85
C ILE A 508 -19.58 3.19 -8.14
N ARG A 509 -18.28 3.47 -8.36
CA ARG A 509 -17.83 4.81 -8.79
C ARG A 509 -18.39 5.20 -10.14
N ALA A 510 -18.48 4.27 -11.10
CA ALA A 510 -19.09 4.55 -12.40
C ALA A 510 -20.57 4.94 -12.27
N LYS A 511 -21.31 4.32 -11.34
CA LYS A 511 -22.73 4.61 -11.10
C LYS A 511 -22.95 5.92 -10.33
N TYR A 512 -22.17 6.19 -9.29
CA TYR A 512 -22.42 7.31 -8.36
C TYR A 512 -21.45 8.48 -8.50
N GLY A 513 -20.42 8.37 -9.34
CA GLY A 513 -19.32 9.32 -9.50
C GLY A 513 -18.19 9.13 -8.48
N SER A 514 -18.53 8.90 -7.21
CA SER A 514 -17.55 8.67 -6.13
C SER A 514 -18.18 7.92 -4.94
N LEU A 515 -17.36 7.34 -4.07
CA LEU A 515 -17.85 6.78 -2.80
C LEU A 515 -18.40 7.87 -1.87
N GLN A 516 -17.89 9.11 -1.96
CA GLN A 516 -18.48 10.26 -1.25
C GLN A 516 -19.93 10.49 -1.69
N GLN A 517 -20.19 10.50 -2.99
CA GLN A 517 -21.54 10.68 -3.53
C GLN A 517 -22.45 9.47 -3.23
N TYR A 518 -21.91 8.25 -3.21
CA TYR A 518 -22.65 7.08 -2.71
C TYR A 518 -23.12 7.26 -1.25
N PHE A 519 -22.23 7.74 -0.36
CA PHE A 519 -22.60 7.99 1.03
C PHE A 519 -23.68 9.07 1.18
N VAL A 520 -23.65 10.09 0.33
CA VAL A 520 -24.66 11.16 0.35
C VAL A 520 -25.99 10.68 -0.25
N ASN A 521 -25.96 10.07 -1.42
CA ASN A 521 -27.17 9.80 -2.20
C ASN A 521 -27.88 8.50 -1.79
N GLU A 522 -27.13 7.43 -1.51
CA GLU A 522 -27.69 6.11 -1.21
C GLU A 522 -27.75 5.85 0.30
N ILE A 523 -26.65 6.12 1.01
CA ILE A 523 -26.60 6.01 2.48
C ILE A 523 -27.31 7.21 3.15
N GLY A 524 -27.55 8.31 2.44
CA GLY A 524 -28.33 9.45 2.92
C GLY A 524 -27.67 10.21 4.06
N PHE A 525 -26.34 10.28 4.06
CA PHE A 525 -25.58 11.12 4.99
C PHE A 525 -25.43 12.52 4.42
N THR A 526 -25.46 13.53 5.27
CA THR A 526 -25.05 14.87 4.87
C THR A 526 -23.53 14.94 4.71
N LYS A 527 -23.02 15.95 4.01
CA LYS A 527 -21.57 16.19 3.90
C LYS A 527 -20.91 16.33 5.29
N ALA A 528 -21.56 17.04 6.22
CA ALA A 528 -21.06 17.21 7.58
C ALA A 528 -21.01 15.88 8.35
N GLU A 529 -21.97 14.98 8.14
CA GLU A 529 -21.96 13.64 8.73
C GLU A 529 -20.85 12.77 8.15
N CYS A 530 -20.59 12.87 6.84
CA CYS A 530 -19.44 12.21 6.22
C CYS A 530 -18.11 12.68 6.81
N ASP A 531 -17.93 14.00 6.98
CA ASP A 531 -16.70 14.57 7.53
C ASP A 531 -16.51 14.16 9.00
N LYS A 532 -17.59 14.20 9.80
CA LYS A 532 -17.58 13.71 11.18
C LYS A 532 -17.29 12.22 11.27
N LEU A 533 -17.83 11.39 10.38
CA LEU A 533 -17.53 9.95 10.35
C LEU A 533 -16.04 9.71 10.10
N ARG A 534 -15.43 10.45 9.15
CA ARG A 534 -13.98 10.38 8.90
C ARG A 534 -13.18 10.79 10.13
N GLU A 535 -13.54 11.89 10.78
CA GLU A 535 -12.86 12.36 11.99
C GLU A 535 -12.86 11.31 13.11
N LYS A 536 -14.00 10.64 13.32
CA LYS A 536 -14.12 9.58 14.33
C LYS A 536 -13.28 8.36 14.00
N LEU A 537 -13.28 7.94 12.74
CA LEU A 537 -12.67 6.68 12.31
C LEU A 537 -11.21 6.80 11.85
N LEU A 538 -10.70 8.00 11.60
CA LEU A 538 -9.32 8.21 11.17
C LEU A 538 -8.50 8.88 12.26
N VAL A 539 -7.33 8.29 12.57
CA VAL A 539 -6.38 8.82 13.55
C VAL A 539 -5.02 9.00 12.93
N ALA A 540 -4.20 9.85 13.54
CA ALA A 540 -2.77 9.80 13.29
C ALA A 540 -2.26 8.39 13.66
N PRO A 541 -1.33 7.81 12.87
CA PRO A 541 -0.62 6.60 13.26
C PRO A 541 -0.05 6.78 14.68
N PRO A 542 -0.07 5.74 15.54
CA PRO A 542 0.57 5.84 16.85
C PRO A 542 2.01 6.30 16.67
N GLU A 543 2.34 7.44 17.27
CA GLU A 543 3.62 8.12 17.07
C GLU A 543 4.78 7.25 17.55
N MET A 544 5.90 7.33 16.81
CA MET A 544 7.22 7.18 17.42
C MET A 544 7.33 8.15 18.61
N PRO A 545 7.93 7.76 19.75
CA PRO A 545 7.85 8.50 21.00
C PRO A 545 8.09 10.00 20.87
N ALA A 546 7.32 10.80 21.61
CA ALA A 546 7.38 12.26 21.65
C ALA A 546 8.78 12.85 21.89
N SER A 547 9.73 12.06 22.41
CA SER A 547 11.14 12.43 22.55
C SER A 547 11.85 12.75 21.21
N PHE A 548 11.26 12.39 20.06
CA PHE A 548 11.82 12.71 18.73
C PHE A 548 11.26 13.98 18.08
N ARG A 549 10.18 14.57 18.62
CA ARG A 549 9.63 15.84 18.09
C ARG A 549 10.40 17.08 18.55
N ALA A 550 11.20 16.97 19.60
CA ALA A 550 11.87 18.12 20.23
C ALA A 550 13.20 18.55 19.56
N LEU A 551 13.50 18.06 18.36
CA LEU A 551 14.70 18.43 17.59
C LEU A 551 14.40 18.95 16.18
N ILE A 552 13.16 19.42 15.94
CA ILE A 552 12.79 20.22 14.76
C ILE A 552 12.53 21.65 15.20
#